data_AF-A0A803KUW0-F1
#
_entry.id   AF-A0A803KUW0-F1
#
_cell.length_a   1.000
_cell.length_b   1.000
_cell.length_c   1.000
_cell.angle_alpha   90.00
_cell.angle_beta   90.00
_cell.angle_gamma   90.00
#
_symmetry.space_group_name_H-M   'P 1'
#
loop_
_entity.id
_entity.type
_entity.pdbx_description
1 polymer ?
#
loop_
_entity_poly.entity_id
_entity_poly.type
_entity_poly.pdbx_seq_one_letter_code
_entity_poly.pdbx_strand_id
1 'polypeptide(L)'
;MSLLQRLDIAIDVAHAINYLHYECGSQIVHCDLKPSNILLDDDMVARVADFGLAKILDLPMHLNQSSSIGIKGTVGYAAPEYGLGNEASLEADLYSYGILLLELMTRKRPINDMFNDDFNLLMYGKAALPDQVLQIVDSTLLEEESDEADETRPRTLVVLQKREECMVSVIKIGVACSSQHPHDRMKIREAISELYHARNILCKPRGAT
;
A
#
# COMPACT_ATOMS: atom_id res chain seq x y z
N MET A 1 -10.82 11.52 -4.54
CA MET A 1 -10.66 10.06 -4.41
C MET A 1 -11.05 9.66 -3.00
N SER A 2 -12.20 8.99 -2.87
CA SER A 2 -12.78 8.60 -1.59
C SER A 2 -12.08 7.41 -0.96
N LEU A 3 -12.40 7.13 0.30
CA LEU A 3 -11.85 5.99 1.05
C LEU A 3 -12.05 4.66 0.32
N LEU A 4 -13.26 4.44 -0.22
CA LEU A 4 -13.57 3.22 -0.95
C LEU A 4 -12.71 3.09 -2.22
N GLN A 5 -12.57 4.17 -2.99
CA GLN A 5 -11.69 4.19 -4.17
C GLN A 5 -10.23 3.92 -3.82
N ARG A 6 -9.71 4.49 -2.72
CA ARG A 6 -8.34 4.22 -2.25
C ARG A 6 -8.17 2.74 -1.90
N LEU A 7 -9.19 2.15 -1.28
CA LEU A 7 -9.17 0.76 -0.87
C LEU A 7 -9.24 -0.20 -2.06
N ASP A 8 -10.06 0.12 -3.07
CA ASP A 8 -10.12 -0.65 -4.32
C ASP A 8 -8.77 -0.60 -5.06
N ILE A 9 -8.14 0.58 -5.16
CA ILE A 9 -6.77 0.72 -5.70
C ILE A 9 -5.75 -0.13 -4.92
N ALA A 10 -5.81 -0.10 -3.58
CA ALA A 10 -4.92 -0.90 -2.74
C ALA A 10 -5.07 -2.41 -3.00
N ILE A 11 -6.30 -2.88 -3.21
CA ILE A 11 -6.62 -4.28 -3.51
C ILE A 11 -6.13 -4.66 -4.92
N ASP A 12 -6.39 -3.83 -5.92
CA ASP A 12 -5.95 -4.05 -7.30
C ASP A 12 -4.43 -4.17 -7.40
N VAL A 13 -3.70 -3.27 -6.75
CA VAL A 13 -2.22 -3.32 -6.70
C VAL A 13 -1.76 -4.59 -5.97
N ALA A 14 -2.42 -4.99 -4.88
CA ALA A 14 -2.06 -6.22 -4.18
C ALA A 14 -2.23 -7.47 -5.04
N HIS A 15 -3.32 -7.53 -5.82
CA HIS A 15 -3.55 -8.61 -6.78
C HIS A 15 -2.50 -8.62 -7.88
N ALA A 16 -2.12 -7.46 -8.42
CA ALA A 16 -1.05 -7.36 -9.40
C ALA A 16 0.28 -7.89 -8.85
N ILE A 17 0.64 -7.53 -7.61
CA ILE A 17 1.84 -8.06 -6.94
C ILE A 17 1.75 -9.57 -6.75
N ASN A 18 0.62 -10.08 -6.23
CA ASN A 18 0.41 -11.52 -6.06
C ASN A 18 0.51 -12.28 -7.39
N TYR A 19 -0.01 -11.70 -8.47
CA TYR A 19 0.09 -12.28 -9.81
C TYR A 19 1.55 -12.39 -10.28
N LEU A 20 2.32 -11.31 -10.16
CA LEU A 20 3.74 -11.28 -10.50
C LEU A 20 4.57 -12.26 -9.68
N HIS A 21 4.26 -12.37 -8.38
CA HIS A 21 5.03 -13.18 -7.45
C HIS A 21 4.72 -14.68 -7.56
N TYR A 22 3.47 -15.05 -7.87
CA TYR A 22 2.99 -16.43 -7.67
C TYR A 22 2.13 -17.02 -8.80
N GLU A 23 1.61 -16.24 -9.75
CA GLU A 23 0.56 -16.75 -10.66
C GLU A 23 0.93 -16.66 -12.15
N CYS A 24 1.92 -15.83 -12.52
CA CYS A 24 2.29 -15.62 -13.92
C CYS A 24 3.29 -16.64 -14.49
N GLY A 25 3.59 -17.72 -13.75
CA GLY A 25 4.43 -18.84 -14.19
C GLY A 25 5.94 -18.67 -13.97
N SER A 26 6.40 -17.47 -13.61
CA SER A 26 7.75 -17.21 -13.10
C SER A 26 7.67 -16.21 -11.97
N GLN A 27 8.62 -16.24 -11.03
CA GLN A 27 8.67 -15.26 -9.94
C GLN A 27 9.25 -13.93 -10.43
N ILE A 28 8.39 -12.93 -10.60
CA ILE A 28 8.77 -11.59 -11.06
C ILE A 28 8.74 -10.61 -9.89
N VAL A 29 9.86 -9.93 -9.63
CA VAL A 29 9.97 -8.80 -8.70
C VAL A 29 9.92 -7.50 -9.50
N HIS A 30 9.06 -6.55 -9.13
CA HIS A 30 8.93 -5.28 -9.84
C HIS A 30 10.09 -4.31 -9.56
N CYS A 31 10.59 -4.27 -8.32
CA CYS A 31 11.72 -3.43 -7.86
C CYS A 31 11.50 -1.91 -7.86
N ASP A 32 10.33 -1.38 -8.25
CA ASP A 32 10.07 0.06 -8.29
C ASP A 32 8.57 0.40 -8.12
N LEU A 33 7.92 -0.26 -7.17
CA LEU A 33 6.53 0.02 -6.83
C LEU A 33 6.43 1.38 -6.13
N LYS A 34 5.69 2.31 -6.75
CA LYS A 34 5.43 3.66 -6.25
C LYS A 34 4.18 4.25 -6.93
N PRO A 35 3.56 5.29 -6.38
CA PRO A 35 2.32 5.85 -6.95
C PRO A 35 2.40 6.25 -8.42
N SER A 36 3.52 6.77 -8.92
CA SER A 36 3.66 7.14 -10.35
C SER A 36 3.65 5.96 -11.31
N ASN A 37 3.86 4.75 -10.78
CA ASN A 37 3.86 3.50 -11.53
C ASN A 37 2.51 2.75 -11.37
N ILE A 38 1.54 3.37 -10.71
CA ILE A 38 0.16 2.87 -10.63
C ILE A 38 -0.72 3.75 -11.53
N LEU A 39 -1.14 3.21 -12.65
CA LEU A 39 -2.04 3.88 -13.59
C LEU A 39 -3.49 3.56 -13.23
N LEU A 40 -4.38 4.54 -13.38
CA LEU A 40 -5.82 4.36 -13.24
C LEU A 40 -6.45 4.44 -14.63
N ASP A 41 -7.30 3.47 -14.97
CA ASP A 41 -8.09 3.53 -16.20
C ASP A 41 -9.43 4.27 -15.98
N ASP A 42 -10.25 4.34 -17.04
CA ASP A 42 -11.52 5.08 -17.03
C ASP A 42 -12.52 4.53 -16.00
N ASP A 43 -12.37 3.27 -15.59
CA ASP A 43 -13.19 2.59 -14.59
C ASP A 43 -12.60 2.70 -13.16
N MET A 44 -11.56 3.52 -12.97
CA MET A 44 -10.81 3.67 -11.71
C MET A 44 -10.11 2.38 -11.24
N VAL A 45 -9.86 1.43 -12.14
CA VAL A 45 -9.11 0.20 -11.84
C VAL A 45 -7.62 0.50 -11.87
N ALA A 46 -6.90 0.09 -10.83
CA ALA A 46 -5.47 0.31 -10.75
C ALA A 46 -4.66 -0.75 -11.50
N ARG A 47 -3.67 -0.29 -12.27
CA ARG A 47 -2.77 -1.12 -13.07
C ARG A 47 -1.33 -0.78 -12.77
N VAL A 48 -0.55 -1.80 -12.40
CA VAL A 48 0.90 -1.67 -12.18
C VAL A 48 1.61 -1.55 -13.53
N ALA A 49 2.47 -0.54 -13.67
CA ALA A 49 3.22 -0.21 -14.88
C ALA A 49 4.71 0.00 -14.59
N ASP A 50 5.51 0.20 -15.65
CA ASP A 50 6.96 0.45 -15.59
C ASP A 50 7.80 -0.70 -15.00
N PHE A 51 7.94 -1.77 -15.80
CA PHE A 51 8.78 -2.93 -15.48
C PHE A 51 10.26 -2.75 -15.84
N GLY A 52 10.73 -1.50 -16.03
CA GLY A 52 12.11 -1.24 -16.47
C GLY A 52 13.20 -1.76 -15.51
N LEU A 53 12.85 -1.92 -14.23
CA LEU A 53 13.73 -2.47 -13.19
C LEU A 53 13.38 -3.90 -12.77
N ALA A 54 12.34 -4.51 -13.36
CA ALA A 54 11.83 -5.80 -12.93
C ALA A 54 12.83 -6.94 -13.15
N LYS A 55 12.75 -7.97 -12.30
CA LYS A 55 13.64 -9.14 -12.29
C LYS A 55 12.83 -10.43 -12.25
N ILE A 56 13.27 -11.42 -13.03
CA ILE A 56 12.75 -12.79 -13.00
C ILE A 56 13.73 -13.63 -12.17
N LEU A 57 13.28 -14.19 -11.05
CA LEU A 57 14.15 -14.90 -10.11
C LEU A 57 14.53 -16.32 -10.59
N ASP A 58 13.68 -16.95 -11.41
CA ASP A 58 13.89 -18.32 -11.89
C ASP A 58 14.89 -18.45 -13.06
N LEU A 59 15.37 -17.32 -13.60
CA LEU A 59 16.34 -17.33 -14.69
C LEU A 59 17.76 -17.35 -14.11
N PRO A 60 18.64 -18.30 -14.52
CA PRO A 60 20.05 -18.21 -14.14
C PRO A 60 20.56 -16.85 -14.56
N MET A 61 21.24 -16.15 -13.63
CA MET A 61 21.85 -14.85 -13.87
C MET A 61 22.91 -14.97 -14.99
N HIS A 62 22.47 -15.01 -16.24
CA HIS A 62 23.36 -15.03 -17.40
C HIS A 62 23.95 -13.64 -17.57
N LEU A 63 25.12 -13.46 -16.93
CA LEU A 63 26.34 -12.75 -17.37
C LEU A 63 26.28 -11.36 -18.02
N ASN A 64 25.12 -10.73 -18.26
CA ASN A 64 25.03 -9.41 -18.91
C ASN A 64 23.94 -8.50 -18.34
N GLN A 65 23.25 -8.89 -17.26
CA GLN A 65 22.44 -7.92 -16.53
C GLN A 65 23.40 -7.06 -15.72
N SER A 66 23.77 -5.91 -16.28
CA SER A 66 24.43 -4.81 -15.57
C SER A 66 23.83 -4.68 -14.17
N SER A 67 24.54 -5.19 -13.18
CA SER A 67 24.32 -4.83 -11.79
C SER A 67 24.80 -3.40 -11.69
N SER A 68 23.95 -2.44 -12.08
CA SER A 68 24.22 -1.05 -11.77
C SER A 68 24.46 -1.00 -10.26
N ILE A 69 25.65 -0.56 -9.86
CA ILE A 69 26.09 -0.33 -8.47
C ILE A 69 25.29 0.85 -7.83
N GLY A 70 24.09 1.13 -8.36
CA GLY A 70 23.16 2.14 -7.90
C GLY A 70 22.08 1.52 -7.04
N ILE A 71 21.54 2.31 -6.12
CA ILE A 71 20.36 1.99 -5.32
C ILE A 71 19.25 1.54 -6.28
N LYS A 72 18.72 0.32 -6.08
CA LYS A 72 17.59 -0.20 -6.84
C LYS A 72 16.31 0.44 -6.32
N GLY A 73 15.43 0.85 -7.23
CA GLY A 73 14.14 1.46 -6.91
C GLY A 73 14.22 2.93 -6.53
N THR A 74 13.08 3.48 -6.12
CA THR A 74 12.94 4.91 -5.80
C THR A 74 13.17 5.19 -4.32
N VAL A 75 13.94 6.24 -4.02
CA VAL A 75 14.20 6.70 -2.64
C VAL A 75 12.89 6.87 -1.87
N GLY A 76 12.86 6.36 -0.64
CA GLY A 76 11.68 6.39 0.23
C GLY A 76 10.70 5.22 0.04
N TYR A 77 10.69 4.56 -1.12
CA TYR A 77 9.91 3.33 -1.37
C TYR A 77 10.80 2.08 -1.38
N ALA A 78 12.07 2.23 -1.77
CA ALA A 78 13.01 1.12 -1.80
C ALA A 78 13.19 0.51 -0.41
N ALA A 79 13.18 -0.81 -0.36
CA ALA A 79 13.39 -1.56 0.88
C ALA A 79 14.79 -1.26 1.47
N PRO A 80 14.92 -1.13 2.80
CA PRO A 80 16.16 -0.66 3.44
C PRO A 80 17.35 -1.56 3.11
N GLU A 81 17.13 -2.85 2.90
CA GLU A 81 18.16 -3.82 2.55
C GLU A 81 18.78 -3.61 1.16
N TYR A 82 18.12 -2.87 0.25
CA TYR A 82 18.70 -2.52 -1.04
C TYR A 82 19.86 -1.53 -0.92
N GLY A 83 19.86 -0.67 0.11
CA GLY A 83 21.00 0.19 0.44
C GLY A 83 22.23 -0.60 0.90
N LEU A 84 22.06 -1.87 1.28
CA LEU A 84 23.12 -2.78 1.69
C LEU A 84 23.64 -3.66 0.54
N GLY A 85 23.16 -3.44 -0.69
CA GLY A 85 23.58 -4.17 -1.87
C GLY A 85 22.87 -5.52 -2.08
N ASN A 86 21.76 -5.78 -1.37
CA ASN A 86 21.02 -7.03 -1.54
C ASN A 86 20.35 -7.16 -2.92
N GLU A 87 20.08 -8.41 -3.29
CA GLU A 87 19.42 -8.75 -4.55
C GLU A 87 17.92 -8.44 -4.53
N ALA A 88 17.30 -8.47 -5.71
CA ALA A 88 15.86 -8.31 -5.83
C ALA A 88 15.14 -9.45 -5.10
N SER A 89 14.06 -9.15 -4.39
CA SER A 89 13.30 -10.11 -3.58
C SER A 89 11.83 -9.77 -3.59
N LEU A 90 10.97 -10.78 -3.43
CA LEU A 90 9.52 -10.60 -3.30
C LEU A 90 9.21 -9.67 -2.11
N GLU A 91 9.94 -9.84 -1.01
CA GLU A 91 9.77 -9.04 0.21
C GLU A 91 10.03 -7.55 -0.01
N ALA A 92 10.90 -7.16 -0.95
CA ALA A 92 11.17 -5.76 -1.23
C ALA A 92 10.02 -5.06 -1.95
N ASP A 93 9.29 -5.78 -2.82
CA ASP A 93 8.03 -5.28 -3.38
C ASP A 93 6.97 -5.11 -2.29
N LEU A 94 6.93 -6.00 -1.29
CA LEU A 94 6.02 -5.87 -0.14
C LEU A 94 6.32 -4.63 0.70
N TYR A 95 7.61 -4.31 0.90
CA TYR A 95 7.99 -3.08 1.58
C TYR A 95 7.49 -1.85 0.82
N SER A 96 7.78 -1.80 -0.47
CA SER A 96 7.37 -0.70 -1.37
C SER A 96 5.84 -0.55 -1.38
N TYR A 97 5.11 -1.66 -1.42
CA TYR A 97 3.66 -1.70 -1.31
C TYR A 97 3.15 -1.15 0.04
N GLY A 98 3.80 -1.51 1.15
CA GLY A 98 3.47 -0.96 2.46
C GLY A 98 3.62 0.56 2.53
N ILE A 99 4.71 1.10 1.98
CA ILE A 99 4.92 2.55 1.86
C ILE A 99 3.85 3.20 0.97
N LEU A 100 3.51 2.57 -0.15
CA LEU A 100 2.45 3.03 -1.05
C LEU A 100 1.10 3.13 -0.32
N LEU A 101 0.73 2.13 0.49
CA LEU A 101 -0.50 2.18 1.29
C LEU A 101 -0.50 3.34 2.29
N LEU A 102 0.63 3.57 2.97
CA LEU A 102 0.75 4.67 3.92
C LEU A 102 0.61 6.03 3.22
N GLU A 103 1.23 6.22 2.07
CA GLU A 103 1.06 7.45 1.28
C GLU A 103 -0.36 7.59 0.76
N LEU A 104 -0.96 6.49 0.30
CA LEU A 104 -2.33 6.49 -0.21
C LEU A 104 -3.33 6.96 0.85
N MET A 105 -3.12 6.62 2.12
CA MET A 105 -4.00 7.00 3.22
C MET A 105 -3.69 8.38 3.81
N THR A 106 -2.42 8.75 3.90
CA THR A 106 -1.97 10.01 4.55
C THR A 106 -1.83 11.18 3.57
N ARG A 107 -1.73 10.89 2.27
CA ARG A 107 -1.31 11.82 1.21
C ARG A 107 0.05 12.49 1.48
N LYS A 108 0.89 11.84 2.29
CA LYS A 108 2.25 12.29 2.59
C LYS A 108 3.25 11.44 1.81
N ARG A 109 4.11 12.10 1.03
CA ARG A 109 5.21 11.43 0.33
C ARG A 109 6.25 10.90 1.33
N PRO A 110 6.93 9.79 1.06
CA PRO A 110 7.95 9.25 1.95
C PRO A 110 9.13 10.20 2.22
N ILE A 111 9.41 11.12 1.29
CA ILE A 111 10.46 12.14 1.36
C ILE A 111 9.87 13.54 1.64
N ASN A 112 8.75 13.62 2.36
CA ASN A 112 8.17 14.90 2.76
C ASN A 112 9.12 15.64 3.73
N ASP A 113 9.23 16.97 3.62
CA ASP A 113 10.09 17.81 4.46
C ASP A 113 9.81 17.70 5.97
N MET A 114 8.62 17.22 6.36
CA MET A 114 8.29 16.96 7.76
C MET A 114 9.01 15.72 8.33
N PHE A 115 9.59 14.88 7.47
CA PHE A 115 10.34 13.69 7.83
C PHE A 115 11.83 14.00 7.89
N ASN A 116 12.52 13.38 8.84
CA ASN A 116 13.96 13.51 9.04
C ASN A 116 14.59 12.12 9.18
N ASP A 117 15.92 12.07 9.39
CA ASP A 117 16.70 10.83 9.34
C ASP A 117 16.13 9.70 10.23
N ASP A 118 15.53 10.05 11.38
CA ASP A 118 14.97 9.08 12.33
C ASP A 118 13.44 8.90 12.21
N PHE A 119 12.75 9.80 11.52
CA PHE A 119 11.29 9.83 11.47
C PHE A 119 10.77 9.91 10.04
N ASN A 120 10.44 8.74 9.49
CA ASN A 120 9.91 8.57 8.13
C ASN A 120 8.41 8.19 8.14
N LEU A 121 7.84 8.02 6.94
CA LEU A 121 6.42 7.69 6.76
C LEU A 121 5.98 6.40 7.47
N LEU A 122 6.85 5.38 7.55
CA LEU A 122 6.60 4.17 8.32
C LEU A 122 6.46 4.49 9.82
N MET A 123 7.39 5.28 10.38
CA MET A 123 7.33 5.68 11.78
C MET A 123 6.11 6.57 12.07
N TYR A 124 5.71 7.41 11.11
CA TYR A 124 4.50 8.22 11.19
C TYR A 124 3.23 7.36 11.28
N GLY A 125 3.10 6.34 10.42
CA GLY A 125 2.00 5.37 10.49
C GLY A 125 2.03 4.53 11.78
N LYS A 126 3.21 4.05 12.17
CA LYS A 126 3.39 3.22 13.37
C LYS A 126 3.07 3.98 14.66
N ALA A 127 3.48 5.23 14.78
CA ALA A 127 3.21 6.07 15.95
C ALA A 127 1.73 6.42 16.10
N ALA A 128 0.97 6.41 15.00
CA ALA A 128 -0.45 6.73 15.01
C ALA A 128 -1.35 5.54 15.38
N LEU A 129 -0.86 4.31 15.26
CA LEU A 129 -1.69 3.11 15.46
C LEU A 129 -1.91 2.78 16.96
N PRO A 130 -3.11 2.28 17.32
CA PRO A 130 -4.37 2.38 16.56
C PRO A 130 -5.09 3.73 16.79
N ASP A 131 -4.79 4.44 17.87
CA ASP A 131 -5.68 5.45 18.46
C ASP A 131 -5.61 6.85 17.83
N GLN A 132 -4.59 7.13 17.00
CA GLN A 132 -4.35 8.45 16.41
C GLN A 132 -4.43 8.43 14.88
N VAL A 133 -4.94 7.36 14.27
CA VAL A 133 -5.02 7.23 12.80
C VAL A 133 -5.78 8.39 12.16
N LEU A 134 -6.88 8.85 12.77
CA LEU A 134 -7.66 9.99 12.28
C LEU A 134 -6.86 11.31 12.18
N GLN A 135 -5.74 11.42 12.90
CA GLN A 135 -4.90 12.63 12.91
C GLN A 135 -3.90 12.65 11.74
N ILE A 136 -3.61 11.48 11.15
CA ILE A 136 -2.58 11.34 10.12
C ILE A 136 -3.13 11.08 8.72
N VAL A 137 -4.37 10.60 8.62
CA VAL A 137 -5.04 10.37 7.34
C VAL A 137 -5.33 11.68 6.63
N ASP A 138 -5.41 11.62 5.30
CA ASP A 138 -5.84 12.74 4.47
C ASP A 138 -7.22 13.25 4.93
N SER A 139 -7.35 14.56 5.18
CA SER A 139 -8.59 15.17 5.68
C SER A 139 -9.78 14.95 4.74
N THR A 140 -9.53 14.78 3.43
CA THR A 140 -10.57 14.45 2.45
C THR A 140 -11.17 13.05 2.66
N LEU A 141 -10.49 12.16 3.40
CA LEU A 141 -11.04 10.88 3.86
C LEU A 141 -11.93 11.02 5.09
N LEU A 142 -11.97 12.18 5.71
CA LEU A 142 -12.90 12.50 6.80
C LEU A 142 -14.16 13.21 6.27
N GLU A 143 -14.04 13.82 5.10
CA GLU A 143 -15.15 14.43 4.36
C GLU A 143 -16.02 13.34 3.70
N GLU A 144 -17.34 13.56 3.69
CA GLU A 144 -18.31 12.65 3.06
C GLU A 144 -18.41 12.95 1.56
N GLU A 145 -18.63 11.92 0.73
CA GLU A 145 -19.19 12.12 -0.61
C GLU A 145 -20.61 12.65 -0.39
N SER A 146 -20.88 13.89 -0.82
CA SER A 146 -22.23 14.44 -0.81
C SER A 146 -23.05 13.69 -1.85
N ASP A 147 -23.73 12.64 -1.44
CA ASP A 147 -24.87 12.14 -2.21
C ASP A 147 -25.93 13.24 -2.18
N GLU A 148 -26.13 13.94 -3.28
CA GLU A 148 -27.13 15.01 -3.47
C GLU A 148 -28.58 14.56 -3.18
N ALA A 149 -28.80 13.30 -2.80
CA ALA A 149 -30.11 12.67 -2.67
C ALA A 149 -30.63 12.48 -1.22
N ASP A 150 -29.84 12.68 -0.17
CA ASP A 150 -30.35 12.52 1.21
C ASP A 150 -29.67 13.42 2.25
N GLU A 151 -29.95 14.73 2.17
CA GLU A 151 -29.53 15.74 3.17
C GLU A 151 -30.14 15.50 4.58
N THR A 152 -31.01 14.49 4.74
CA THR A 152 -31.85 14.31 5.93
C THR A 152 -31.36 13.25 6.92
N ARG A 153 -30.33 12.45 6.60
CA ARG A 153 -29.85 11.42 7.53
C ARG A 153 -28.80 11.97 8.49
N PRO A 154 -29.10 12.03 9.81
CA PRO A 154 -28.07 12.32 10.80
C PRO A 154 -26.93 11.30 10.67
N ARG A 155 -25.68 11.79 10.72
CA ARG A 155 -24.49 10.96 10.87
C ARG A 155 -24.73 9.91 11.93
N THR A 156 -24.82 8.65 11.55
CA THR A 156 -24.86 7.61 12.56
C THR A 156 -23.41 7.43 13.03
N LEU A 157 -23.18 7.53 14.34
CA LEU A 157 -21.89 7.25 14.98
C LEU A 157 -21.25 5.94 14.46
N VAL A 158 -22.09 4.98 14.09
CA VAL A 158 -21.73 3.70 13.46
C VAL A 158 -20.98 3.86 12.12
N VAL A 159 -21.35 4.81 11.26
CA VAL A 159 -20.68 5.02 9.97
C VAL A 159 -19.28 5.58 10.16
N LEU A 160 -19.14 6.58 11.05
CA LEU A 160 -17.84 7.16 11.40
C LEU A 160 -16.91 6.11 12.00
N GLN A 161 -17.43 5.29 12.92
CA GLN A 161 -16.68 4.20 13.53
C GLN A 161 -16.19 3.18 12.49
N LYS A 162 -17.03 2.79 11.53
CA LYS A 162 -16.61 1.87 10.46
C LYS A 162 -15.53 2.45 9.56
N ARG A 163 -15.62 3.74 9.24
CA ARG A 163 -14.58 4.44 8.46
C ARG A 163 -13.27 4.45 9.22
N GLU A 164 -13.31 4.77 10.52
CA GLU A 164 -12.14 4.72 11.39
C GLU A 164 -11.54 3.31 11.46
N GLU A 165 -12.34 2.28 11.73
CA GLU A 165 -11.91 0.88 11.75
C GLU A 165 -11.27 0.45 10.42
N CYS A 166 -11.85 0.87 9.29
CA CYS A 166 -11.28 0.64 7.96
C CYS A 166 -9.92 1.35 7.80
N MET A 167 -9.81 2.64 8.16
CA MET A 167 -8.57 3.40 8.05
C MET A 167 -7.47 2.81 8.95
N VAL A 168 -7.80 2.43 10.18
CA VAL A 168 -6.88 1.74 11.11
C VAL A 168 -6.38 0.44 10.50
N SER A 169 -7.27 -0.34 9.88
CA SER A 169 -6.91 -1.61 9.24
C SER A 169 -5.91 -1.38 8.09
N VAL A 170 -6.17 -0.42 7.20
CA VAL A 170 -5.28 -0.13 6.06
C VAL A 170 -3.90 0.37 6.52
N ILE A 171 -3.85 1.28 7.51
CA ILE A 171 -2.56 1.75 8.06
C ILE A 171 -1.80 0.59 8.73
N LYS A 172 -2.49 -0.29 9.46
CA LYS A 172 -1.88 -1.48 10.07
C LYS A 172 -1.27 -2.42 9.02
N ILE A 173 -1.96 -2.66 7.91
CA ILE A 173 -1.46 -3.45 6.77
C ILE A 173 -0.23 -2.76 6.16
N GLY A 174 -0.29 -1.44 5.93
CA GLY A 174 0.84 -0.65 5.43
C GLY A 174 2.08 -0.79 6.29
N VAL A 175 1.95 -0.63 7.62
CA VAL A 175 3.04 -0.80 8.60
C VAL A 175 3.57 -2.25 8.62
N ALA A 176 2.68 -3.25 8.57
CA ALA A 176 3.08 -4.66 8.59
C ALA A 176 3.81 -5.08 7.31
N CYS A 177 3.40 -4.58 6.15
CA CYS A 177 4.08 -4.85 4.86
C CYS A 177 5.45 -4.16 4.78
N SER A 178 5.59 -2.99 5.40
CA SER A 178 6.83 -2.18 5.38
C SER A 178 7.74 -2.42 6.59
N SER A 179 7.69 -3.61 7.21
CA SER A 179 8.63 -3.96 8.27
C SER A 179 10.10 -3.84 7.81
N GLN A 180 10.97 -3.40 8.72
CA GLN A 180 12.41 -3.25 8.46
C GLN A 180 13.07 -4.58 8.11
N HIS A 181 12.64 -5.68 8.75
CA HIS A 181 13.16 -7.01 8.45
C HIS A 181 12.29 -7.69 7.39
N PRO A 182 12.88 -8.21 6.29
CA PRO A 182 12.11 -8.85 5.21
C PRO A 182 11.21 -10.00 5.66
N HIS A 183 11.64 -10.80 6.63
CA HIS A 183 10.90 -11.96 7.12
C HIS A 183 9.69 -11.60 7.99
N ASP A 184 9.67 -10.40 8.56
CA ASP A 184 8.56 -9.90 9.39
C ASP A 184 7.45 -9.27 8.54
N ARG A 185 7.66 -9.10 7.24
CA ARG A 185 6.70 -8.43 6.35
C ARG A 185 5.48 -9.31 6.11
N MET A 186 4.29 -8.73 6.32
CA MET A 186 3.01 -9.36 5.99
C MET A 186 3.02 -9.85 4.54
N LYS A 187 2.64 -11.12 4.32
CA LYS A 187 2.64 -11.71 2.98
C LYS A 187 1.49 -11.14 2.14
N ILE A 188 1.69 -10.99 0.83
CA ILE A 188 0.71 -10.31 -0.03
C ILE A 188 -0.69 -10.95 0.03
N ARG A 189 -0.79 -12.28 0.15
CA ARG A 189 -2.08 -12.98 0.28
C ARG A 189 -2.81 -12.65 1.57
N GLU A 190 -2.06 -12.46 2.67
CA GLU A 190 -2.60 -12.01 3.94
C GLU A 190 -3.06 -10.54 3.83
N ALA A 191 -2.25 -9.68 3.21
CA ALA A 191 -2.63 -8.29 2.95
C ALA A 191 -3.92 -8.19 2.12
N ILE A 192 -4.08 -8.98 1.06
CA ILE A 192 -5.32 -9.06 0.26
C ILE A 192 -6.52 -9.43 1.15
N SER A 193 -6.38 -10.47 1.99
CA SER A 193 -7.44 -10.90 2.89
C SER A 193 -7.86 -9.80 3.87
N GLU A 194 -6.89 -9.13 4.50
CA GLU A 194 -7.13 -8.05 5.46
C GLU A 194 -7.72 -6.79 4.79
N LEU A 195 -7.32 -6.48 3.55
CA LEU A 195 -7.92 -5.38 2.78
C LEU A 195 -9.39 -5.66 2.44
N TYR A 196 -9.74 -6.89 2.05
CA TYR A 196 -11.13 -7.27 1.87
C TYR A 196 -11.91 -7.22 3.18
N HIS A 197 -11.30 -7.57 4.31
CA HIS A 197 -11.92 -7.40 5.62
C HIS A 197 -12.23 -5.92 5.90
N ALA A 198 -11.25 -5.04 5.72
CA ALA A 198 -11.42 -3.59 5.86
C ALA A 198 -12.53 -3.05 4.94
N ARG A 199 -12.58 -3.51 3.68
CA ARG A 199 -13.61 -3.13 2.71
C ARG A 199 -15.01 -3.57 3.14
N ASN A 200 -15.10 -4.78 3.69
CA ASN A 200 -16.37 -5.32 4.18
C ASN A 200 -16.89 -4.56 5.41
N ILE A 201 -16.02 -4.06 6.29
CA ILE A 201 -16.40 -3.19 7.41
C ILE A 201 -17.11 -1.93 6.88
N LEU A 202 -16.57 -1.34 5.82
CA LEU A 202 -17.11 -0.14 5.19
C LEU A 202 -18.46 -0.41 4.49
N CYS A 203 -18.57 -1.52 3.75
CA CYS A 203 -19.71 -1.78 2.86
C CYS A 203 -20.89 -2.56 3.48
N LYS A 204 -20.71 -3.31 4.59
CA LYS A 204 -21.81 -4.15 5.13
C LYS A 204 -22.68 -3.42 6.16
N PRO A 205 -24.01 -3.36 6.03
CA PRO A 205 -24.89 -3.06 7.18
C PRO A 205 -24.81 -4.22 8.19
N ARG A 206 -24.72 -3.93 9.50
CA ARG A 206 -24.77 -4.98 10.54
C ARG A 206 -26.18 -5.58 10.52
N GLY A 207 -26.36 -6.81 10.04
CA GLY A 207 -27.66 -7.48 10.10
C GLY A 207 -27.95 -8.66 9.17
N ALA A 208 -26.98 -9.30 8.54
CA ALA A 208 -27.21 -10.62 7.93
C ALA A 208 -26.66 -11.68 8.89
N THR A 209 -27.51 -12.10 9.83
CA THR A 209 -27.36 -13.35 10.60
C THR A 209 -27.63 -14.54 9.71
#